data_AF-A0AA50Z546-F1
#
_entry.id   AF-A0AA50Z546-F1
#
_cell.length_a   1.000
_cell.length_b   1.000
_cell.length_c   1.000
_cell.angle_alpha   90.00
_cell.angle_beta   90.00
_cell.angle_gamma   90.00
#
_symmetry.space_group_name_H-M   'P 1'
#
loop_
_entity.id
_entity.type
_entity.pdbx_description
1 polymer ?
#
loop_
_entity_poly.entity_id
_entity_poly.type
_entity_poly.pdbx_seq_one_letter_code
_entity_poly.pdbx_strand_id
1 'polypeptide(L)'
;SQLKQAVVKMVQECYTYVDKTPDKETKIKLIETLRSITEGKIYVEVERARLTNILAKIREEEGNVTEAAKIIQELQVETYGSMDKREKVELILEQMRLCLAIKDYIRTQIISKKINTKFFEEDKTL
;
A
#
# COMPACT_ATOMS: atom_id res chain seq x y z
N SER A 1 17.54 19.04 0.36
CA SER A 1 18.72 18.56 -0.39
C SER A 1 18.25 18.15 -1.77
N GLN A 2 18.93 18.62 -2.83
CA GLN A 2 18.60 18.35 -4.24
C GLN A 2 18.51 16.85 -4.54
N LEU A 3 19.33 16.03 -3.86
CA LEU A 3 19.30 14.56 -3.96
C LEU A 3 17.95 13.97 -3.53
N LYS A 4 17.28 14.53 -2.52
CA LYS A 4 15.95 14.05 -2.08
C LYS A 4 14.90 14.28 -3.17
N GLN A 5 14.90 15.45 -3.79
CA GLN A 5 13.97 15.77 -4.88
C GLN A 5 14.23 14.92 -6.13
N ALA A 6 15.49 14.62 -6.43
CA ALA A 6 15.84 13.73 -7.53
C ALA A 6 15.27 12.31 -7.31
N VAL A 7 15.41 11.76 -6.08
CA VAL A 7 14.84 10.45 -5.73
C VAL A 7 13.31 10.46 -5.83
N VAL A 8 12.64 11.49 -5.29
CA VAL A 8 11.17 11.62 -5.38
C VAL A 8 10.72 11.60 -6.84
N LYS A 9 11.29 12.47 -7.67
CA LYS A 9 10.93 12.55 -9.10
C LYS A 9 11.19 11.24 -9.83
N MET A 10 12.32 10.59 -9.55
CA MET A 10 12.64 9.28 -10.14
C MET A 10 11.60 8.24 -9.74
N VAL A 11 11.24 8.13 -8.46
CA VAL A 11 10.24 7.17 -7.97
C VAL A 11 8.87 7.44 -8.60
N GLN A 12 8.46 8.70 -8.67
CA GLN A 12 7.19 9.10 -9.28
C GLN A 12 7.14 8.78 -10.78
N GLU A 13 8.22 9.05 -11.50
CA GLU A 13 8.34 8.71 -12.92
C GLU A 13 8.31 7.19 -13.11
N CYS A 14 9.09 6.44 -12.32
CA CYS A 14 9.10 4.98 -12.35
C CYS A 14 7.74 4.36 -12.00
N TYR A 15 6.98 4.97 -11.10
CA TYR A 15 5.63 4.54 -10.77
C TYR A 15 4.71 4.57 -12.01
N THR A 16 4.85 5.57 -12.89
CA THR A 16 4.04 5.62 -14.13
C THR A 16 4.35 4.49 -15.12
N TYR A 17 5.52 3.86 -15.01
CA TYR A 17 5.89 2.72 -15.85
C TYR A 17 5.37 1.39 -15.32
N VAL A 18 4.95 1.31 -14.05
CA VAL A 18 4.45 0.07 -13.43
C VAL A 18 3.29 -0.52 -14.24
N ASP A 19 2.37 0.32 -14.74
CA ASP A 19 1.24 -0.14 -15.56
C ASP A 19 1.55 -0.24 -17.06
N LYS A 20 2.72 0.21 -17.49
CA LYS A 20 3.21 0.11 -18.88
C LYS A 20 4.22 -1.02 -19.08
N THR A 21 4.44 -1.84 -18.05
CA THR A 21 5.37 -2.97 -18.12
C THR A 21 4.85 -4.03 -19.09
N PRO A 22 5.75 -4.67 -19.86
CA PRO A 22 5.36 -5.59 -20.94
C PRO A 22 4.78 -6.90 -20.40
N ASP A 23 5.20 -7.31 -19.22
CA ASP A 23 4.81 -8.56 -18.59
C ASP A 23 4.78 -8.43 -17.06
N LYS A 24 4.11 -9.40 -16.42
CA LYS A 24 3.88 -9.44 -14.98
C LYS A 24 5.17 -9.61 -14.17
N GLU A 25 6.15 -10.36 -14.67
CA GLU A 25 7.42 -10.59 -13.97
C GLU A 25 8.23 -9.30 -13.91
N THR A 26 8.29 -8.57 -15.03
CA THR A 26 8.92 -7.25 -15.10
C THR A 26 8.20 -6.25 -14.19
N LYS A 27 6.85 -6.30 -14.12
CA LYS A 27 6.06 -5.49 -13.18
C LYS A 27 6.47 -5.73 -11.73
N ILE A 28 6.54 -6.99 -11.32
CA ILE A 28 6.91 -7.37 -9.94
C ILE A 28 8.33 -6.91 -9.62
N LYS A 29 9.31 -7.17 -10.50
CA LYS A 29 10.71 -6.75 -10.29
C LYS A 29 10.86 -5.24 -10.15
N LEU A 30 10.14 -4.46 -10.96
CA LEU A 30 10.16 -3.00 -10.85
C LEU A 30 9.59 -2.56 -9.50
N ILE A 31 8.44 -3.12 -9.10
CA ILE A 31 7.81 -2.80 -7.81
C ILE A 31 8.74 -3.14 -6.64
N GLU A 32 9.33 -4.33 -6.62
CA GLU A 32 10.26 -4.76 -5.56
C GLU A 32 11.49 -3.85 -5.48
N THR A 33 12.06 -3.49 -6.63
CA THR A 33 13.18 -2.55 -6.71
C THR A 33 12.81 -1.19 -6.13
N LEU A 34 11.65 -0.66 -6.54
CA LEU A 34 11.14 0.62 -6.01
C LEU A 34 10.87 0.57 -4.51
N ARG A 35 10.32 -0.54 -4.00
CA ARG A 35 10.10 -0.75 -2.55
C ARG A 35 11.41 -0.78 -1.77
N SER A 36 12.46 -1.39 -2.32
CA SER A 36 13.79 -1.44 -1.70
C SER A 36 14.44 -0.06 -1.65
N ILE A 37 14.44 0.69 -2.76
CA ILE A 37 15.08 2.02 -2.77
C ILE A 37 14.31 3.06 -1.96
N THR A 38 13.01 2.85 -1.69
CA THR A 38 12.16 3.75 -0.90
C THR A 38 12.16 3.38 0.60
N GLU A 39 12.81 2.29 0.97
CA GLU A 39 12.90 1.85 2.36
C GLU A 39 13.59 2.89 3.25
N GLY A 40 13.01 3.14 4.44
CA GLY A 40 13.52 4.12 5.41
C GLY A 40 13.38 5.59 5.00
N LYS A 41 12.76 5.90 3.86
CA LYS A 41 12.62 7.27 3.34
C LYS A 41 11.19 7.79 3.54
N ILE A 42 10.98 8.55 4.61
CA ILE A 42 9.68 9.15 4.97
C ILE A 42 9.08 9.97 3.82
N TYR A 43 9.90 10.67 3.04
CA TYR A 43 9.45 11.56 1.96
C TYR A 43 8.95 10.84 0.70
N VAL A 44 8.98 9.50 0.66
CA VAL A 44 8.42 8.65 -0.42
C VAL A 44 7.62 7.48 0.18
N GLU A 45 7.17 7.62 1.42
CA GLU A 45 6.42 6.59 2.14
C GLU A 45 5.06 6.27 1.48
N VAL A 46 4.42 7.30 0.89
CA VAL A 46 3.14 7.18 0.20
C VAL A 46 3.30 6.36 -1.08
N GLU A 47 4.31 6.67 -1.90
CA GLU A 47 4.63 5.89 -3.10
C GLU A 47 4.96 4.44 -2.75
N ARG A 48 5.74 4.22 -1.68
CA ARG A 48 6.04 2.87 -1.18
C ARG A 48 4.78 2.11 -0.79
N ALA A 49 3.84 2.76 -0.09
CA ALA A 49 2.58 2.15 0.31
C ALA A 49 1.73 1.76 -0.91
N ARG A 50 1.60 2.64 -1.89
CA ARG A 50 0.88 2.37 -3.15
C ARG A 50 1.48 1.19 -3.92
N LEU A 51 2.81 1.16 -4.05
CA LEU A 51 3.54 0.06 -4.70
C LEU A 51 3.33 -1.27 -3.96
N THR A 52 3.35 -1.23 -2.62
CA THR A 52 3.12 -2.41 -1.78
C THR A 52 1.69 -2.94 -1.93
N ASN A 53 0.70 -2.05 -2.02
CA ASN A 53 -0.70 -2.42 -2.29
C ASN A 53 -0.84 -3.10 -3.67
N ILE A 54 -0.19 -2.56 -4.71
CA ILE A 54 -0.20 -3.18 -6.05
C ILE A 54 0.43 -4.58 -5.98
N LEU A 55 1.55 -4.75 -5.28
CA LEU A 55 2.18 -6.06 -5.12
C LEU A 55 1.26 -7.05 -4.39
N ALA A 56 0.58 -6.62 -3.33
CA ALA A 56 -0.37 -7.47 -2.62
C ALA A 56 -1.50 -7.94 -3.54
N LYS A 57 -2.10 -7.05 -4.32
CA LYS A 57 -3.13 -7.41 -5.32
C LYS A 57 -2.62 -8.41 -6.34
N ILE A 58 -1.42 -8.19 -6.87
CA ILE A 58 -0.79 -9.12 -7.82
C ILE A 58 -0.66 -10.53 -7.22
N ARG A 59 -0.22 -10.65 -5.96
CA ARG A 59 -0.09 -11.95 -5.27
C ARG A 59 -1.45 -12.59 -5.00
N GLU A 60 -2.46 -11.77 -4.67
CA GLU A 60 -3.82 -12.26 -4.49
C GLU A 60 -4.40 -12.82 -5.79
N GLU A 61 -4.22 -12.13 -6.92
CA GLU A 61 -4.64 -12.60 -8.25
C GLU A 61 -3.96 -13.93 -8.66
N GLU A 62 -2.79 -14.24 -8.10
CA GLU A 62 -2.11 -15.54 -8.27
C GLU A 62 -2.68 -16.65 -7.38
N GLY A 63 -3.69 -16.35 -6.57
CA GLY A 63 -4.23 -17.24 -5.55
C GLY A 63 -3.40 -17.27 -4.26
N ASN A 64 -2.31 -16.49 -4.17
CA ASN A 64 -1.44 -16.41 -3.00
C ASN A 64 -1.95 -15.39 -1.97
N VAL A 65 -3.22 -15.56 -1.54
CA VAL A 65 -3.91 -14.64 -0.63
C VAL A 65 -3.17 -14.47 0.71
N THR A 66 -2.56 -15.53 1.22
CA THR A 66 -1.75 -15.48 2.45
C THR A 66 -0.55 -14.55 2.33
N GLU A 67 0.14 -14.59 1.18
CA GLU A 67 1.29 -13.72 0.96
C GLU A 67 0.84 -12.27 0.71
N ALA A 68 -0.26 -12.09 -0.03
CA ALA A 68 -0.89 -10.77 -0.20
C ALA A 68 -1.24 -10.13 1.14
N ALA A 69 -1.88 -10.89 2.04
CA ALA A 69 -2.23 -10.45 3.38
C ALA A 69 -0.99 -10.06 4.20
N LYS A 70 0.09 -10.84 4.11
CA LYS A 70 1.35 -10.55 4.79
C LYS A 70 1.98 -9.25 4.28
N ILE A 71 2.08 -9.08 2.96
CA ILE A 71 2.67 -7.90 2.32
C ILE A 71 1.94 -6.62 2.71
N ILE A 72 0.61 -6.61 2.64
CA ILE A 72 -0.15 -5.39 2.96
C ILE A 72 -0.10 -5.04 4.44
N GLN A 73 0.06 -6.03 5.32
CA GLN A 73 0.18 -5.85 6.78
C GLN A 73 1.55 -5.28 7.20
N GLU A 74 2.56 -5.31 6.34
CA GLU A 74 3.84 -4.61 6.59
C GLU A 74 3.67 -3.09 6.63
N LEU A 75 2.60 -2.56 6.01
CA LEU A 75 2.32 -1.13 5.97
C LEU A 75 1.64 -0.68 7.27
N GLN A 76 2.30 0.23 7.99
CA GLN A 76 1.73 0.96 9.12
C GLN A 76 1.11 2.29 8.64
N VAL A 77 0.05 2.18 7.82
CA VAL A 77 -0.60 3.32 7.15
C VAL A 77 -1.12 4.39 8.11
N GLU A 78 -1.40 4.02 9.36
CA GLU A 78 -1.79 4.94 10.43
C GLU A 78 -0.70 5.95 10.80
N THR A 79 0.56 5.64 10.51
CA THR A 79 1.72 6.50 10.84
C THR A 79 2.09 7.49 9.73
N TYR A 80 1.54 7.31 8.52
CA TYR A 80 1.92 8.12 7.35
C TYR A 80 1.30 9.51 7.41
N GLY A 81 1.98 10.48 8.00
CA GLY A 81 1.45 11.84 8.21
C GLY A 81 1.05 12.55 6.91
N SER A 82 1.71 12.22 5.80
CA SER A 82 1.55 12.87 4.49
C SER A 82 0.47 12.25 3.59
N MET A 83 -0.06 11.07 3.95
CA MET A 83 -1.05 10.36 3.14
C MET A 83 -2.47 10.91 3.36
N ASP A 84 -3.24 10.97 2.28
CA ASP A 84 -4.64 11.39 2.33
C ASP A 84 -5.47 10.51 3.28
N LYS A 85 -6.41 11.12 4.01
CA LYS A 85 -7.23 10.41 5.00
C LYS A 85 -8.06 9.30 4.37
N ARG A 86 -8.65 9.53 3.20
CA ARG A 86 -9.46 8.54 2.49
C ARG A 86 -8.58 7.39 2.01
N GLU A 87 -7.43 7.70 1.43
CA GLU A 87 -6.47 6.69 0.98
C GLU A 87 -5.99 5.79 2.13
N LYS A 88 -5.74 6.37 3.32
CA LYS A 88 -5.45 5.58 4.52
C LYS A 88 -6.56 4.62 4.86
N VAL A 89 -7.81 5.10 4.91
CA VAL A 89 -8.96 4.27 5.27
C VAL A 89 -9.15 3.14 4.27
N GLU A 90 -9.04 3.43 2.96
CA GLU A 90 -9.11 2.42 1.90
C GLU A 90 -8.03 1.34 2.07
N LEU A 91 -6.79 1.71 2.39
CA LEU A 91 -5.72 0.74 2.66
C LEU A 91 -5.97 -0.10 3.91
N ILE A 92 -6.48 0.50 5.01
CA ILE A 92 -6.81 -0.26 6.23
C ILE A 92 -7.95 -1.24 5.96
N LEU A 93 -8.98 -0.82 5.21
CA LEU A 93 -10.07 -1.71 4.80
C LEU A 93 -9.57 -2.86 3.93
N GLU A 94 -8.62 -2.60 3.03
CA GLU A 94 -8.00 -3.64 2.21
C GLU A 94 -7.19 -4.63 3.05
N GLN A 95 -6.45 -4.16 4.07
CA GLN A 95 -5.80 -5.04 5.05
C GLN A 95 -6.81 -5.94 5.75
N MET A 96 -7.96 -5.39 6.17
CA MET A 96 -9.04 -6.18 6.79
C MET A 96 -9.61 -7.22 5.82
N ARG A 97 -9.86 -6.85 4.56
CA ARG A 97 -10.38 -7.75 3.53
C ARG A 97 -9.47 -8.96 3.32
N LEU A 98 -8.16 -8.72 3.19
CA LEU A 98 -7.17 -9.79 3.01
C LEU A 98 -7.02 -10.65 4.27
N CYS A 99 -7.09 -10.06 5.47
CA CYS A 99 -7.11 -10.84 6.72
C CYS A 99 -8.34 -11.76 6.82
N LEU A 100 -9.51 -11.26 6.45
CA LEU A 100 -10.74 -12.05 6.41
C LEU A 100 -10.66 -13.18 5.39
N ALA A 101 -10.05 -12.93 4.23
CA ALA A 101 -9.88 -13.94 3.18
C ALA A 101 -9.04 -15.13 3.67
N ILE A 102 -8.07 -14.91 4.57
CA ILE A 102 -7.29 -15.99 5.22
C ILE A 102 -7.87 -16.45 6.56
N LYS A 103 -9.08 -16.02 6.91
CA LYS A 103 -9.78 -16.34 8.17
C LYS A 103 -9.02 -15.89 9.43
N ASP A 104 -8.20 -14.85 9.33
CA ASP A 104 -7.52 -14.23 10.48
C ASP A 104 -8.43 -13.17 11.12
N TYR A 105 -9.42 -13.64 11.87
CA TYR A 105 -10.41 -12.79 12.53
C TYR A 105 -9.79 -11.94 13.66
N ILE A 106 -8.76 -12.45 14.32
CA ILE A 106 -8.07 -11.74 15.41
C ILE A 106 -7.37 -10.51 14.85
N ARG A 107 -6.57 -10.65 13.78
CA ARG A 107 -5.93 -9.49 13.15
C ARG A 107 -6.93 -8.54 12.54
N THR A 108 -7.98 -9.06 11.91
CA THR A 108 -9.06 -8.20 11.37
C THR A 108 -9.63 -7.28 12.46
N GLN A 109 -9.91 -7.82 13.66
CA GLN A 109 -10.42 -7.03 14.79
C GLN A 109 -9.39 -6.03 15.34
N ILE A 110 -8.10 -6.34 15.27
CA ILE A 110 -7.04 -5.39 15.68
C ILE A 110 -6.96 -4.24 14.67
N ILE A 111 -6.98 -4.56 13.37
CA ILE A 111 -6.89 -3.59 12.29
C ILE A 111 -8.12 -2.68 12.27
N SER A 112 -9.32 -3.22 12.53
CA SER A 112 -10.56 -2.42 12.56
C SER A 112 -10.52 -1.29 13.60
N LYS A 113 -9.79 -1.47 14.71
CA LYS A 113 -9.62 -0.43 15.74
C LYS A 113 -8.71 0.72 15.30
N LYS A 114 -7.96 0.56 14.20
CA LYS A 114 -7.08 1.61 13.65
C LYS A 114 -7.85 2.65 12.83
N ILE A 115 -9.06 2.32 12.36
CA ILE A 115 -9.90 3.26 11.61
C ILE A 115 -10.65 4.16 12.60
N ASN A 116 -10.54 5.47 12.39
CA ASN A 116 -11.37 6.43 13.12
C ASN A 116 -12.77 6.47 12.49
N THR A 117 -13.78 5.96 13.21
CA THR A 117 -15.16 5.87 12.69
C THR A 117 -15.78 7.22 12.37
N LYS A 118 -15.30 8.32 12.96
CA LYS A 118 -15.75 9.69 12.62
C LYS A 118 -15.52 10.04 11.16
N PHE A 119 -14.53 9.41 10.51
CA PHE A 119 -14.32 9.57 9.07
C PHE A 119 -15.59 9.23 8.27
N PHE A 120 -16.34 8.21 8.67
CA PHE A 120 -17.58 7.82 7.99
C PHE A 120 -18.78 8.71 8.36
N GLU A 121 -18.66 9.55 9.38
CA GLU A 121 -19.69 10.51 9.78
C GLU A 121 -19.53 11.86 9.06
N GLU A 122 -18.29 12.19 8.66
CA GLU A 122 -17.96 13.44 7.97
C GLU A 122 -18.44 13.45 6.49
N ASP A 123 -18.51 12.29 5.83
CA ASP A 123 -18.98 12.15 4.44
C ASP A 123 -20.48 11.83 4.34
N LYS A 124 -21.31 12.88 4.43
CA LYS A 124 -22.72 12.87 3.96
C LYS A 124 -22.87 12.99 2.43
N THR A 125 -21.79 12.83 1.67
CA THR A 125 -21.79 12.94 0.21
C THR A 125 -21.50 11.58 -0.42
N LEU A 126 -22.54 10.75 -0.47
CA LEU A 126 -22.72 9.72 -1.51
C LEU A 126 -23.27 10.39 -2.78
#